data_AF-A0A3D4S222-F1
#
_entry.id   AF-A0A3D4S222-F1
#
_cell.length_a   1.000
_cell.length_b   1.000
_cell.length_c   1.000
_cell.angle_alpha   90.00
_cell.angle_beta   90.00
_cell.angle_gamma   90.00
#
_symmetry.space_group_name_H-M   'P 1'
#
loop_
_entity.id
_entity.type
_entity.pdbx_description
1 polymer ?
#
loop_
_entity_poly.entity_id
_entity_poly.type
_entity_poly.pdbx_seq_one_letter_code
_entity_poly.pdbx_strand_id
1 'polypeptide(L)'
;MQPAQQAASVPAATAESLFTTTVERVSRLEAAEFRTHWFGPRRPVLITDMATYWPACRRWSFDFFAALDPGRAVTLETGNVLQGETALESASLGEYLTELSDAPASESLRSNERPLPAPGEAAKRYLSMFRVFEQFPQLRSDVDFSLLEAATLRQVYFAWLGPAGTLTGYHIDWVHNILAQISGRKRVWLVSPQASRAMYPSRKYDYRSTLSEIEPNTWDAAKHPLFANVRPAELTLEPGQMLFIPRGWWHRVQSLTPSISINAFGHDLSGLLLYQTRASLLDLLHHAGLYGRGNCTCHQATSSRYG
;
A
#
# COMPACT_ATOMS: atom_id res chain seq x y z
N MET A 1 -5.11 -49.03 -41.26
CA MET A 1 -5.98 -49.02 -40.06
C MET A 1 -5.17 -48.47 -38.89
N GLN A 2 -5.34 -47.20 -38.54
CA GLN A 2 -4.82 -46.63 -37.30
C GLN A 2 -5.73 -47.03 -36.14
N PRO A 3 -5.22 -47.44 -34.98
CA PRO A 3 -6.04 -47.50 -33.78
C PRO A 3 -6.14 -46.10 -33.18
N ALA A 4 -7.37 -45.60 -33.10
CA ALA A 4 -7.73 -44.45 -32.29
C ALA A 4 -7.56 -44.82 -30.81
N GLN A 5 -6.68 -44.11 -30.10
CA GLN A 5 -6.64 -44.16 -28.64
C GLN A 5 -7.26 -42.88 -28.08
N GLN A 6 -8.27 -43.13 -27.25
CA GLN A 6 -9.17 -42.19 -26.61
C GLN A 6 -8.41 -41.08 -25.89
N ALA A 7 -8.80 -39.85 -26.17
CA ALA A 7 -8.48 -38.71 -25.33
C ALA A 7 -9.05 -38.98 -23.93
N ALA A 8 -8.17 -39.16 -22.96
CA ALA A 8 -8.54 -39.19 -21.55
C ALA A 8 -9.15 -37.83 -21.19
N SER A 9 -10.45 -37.83 -20.89
CA SER A 9 -11.16 -36.68 -20.33
C SER A 9 -10.54 -36.33 -18.97
N VAL A 10 -9.99 -35.13 -18.86
CA VAL A 10 -9.56 -34.54 -17.58
C VAL A 10 -10.81 -34.42 -16.68
N PRO A 11 -10.77 -34.88 -15.41
CA PRO A 11 -11.93 -34.77 -14.53
C PRO A 11 -12.23 -33.29 -14.21
N ALA A 12 -13.51 -32.94 -14.25
CA ALA A 12 -14.02 -31.64 -13.83
C ALA A 12 -13.54 -31.29 -12.41
N ALA A 13 -13.03 -30.07 -12.27
CA ALA A 13 -12.51 -29.53 -11.02
C ALA A 13 -13.51 -29.71 -9.87
N THR A 14 -13.10 -30.45 -8.85
CA THR A 14 -13.72 -30.46 -7.52
C THR A 14 -13.74 -29.04 -6.98
N ALA A 15 -14.87 -28.60 -6.40
CA ALA A 15 -15.08 -27.26 -5.85
C ALA A 15 -13.83 -26.68 -5.18
N GLU A 16 -13.10 -25.82 -5.91
CA GLU A 16 -11.89 -25.17 -5.41
C GLU A 16 -12.29 -24.19 -4.31
N SER A 17 -11.64 -24.28 -3.15
CA SER A 17 -11.95 -23.42 -2.00
C SER A 17 -11.71 -21.95 -2.37
N LEU A 18 -12.77 -21.16 -2.48
CA LEU A 18 -12.68 -19.72 -2.70
C LEU A 18 -12.00 -19.06 -1.50
N PHE A 19 -11.01 -18.20 -1.76
CA PHE A 19 -10.38 -17.38 -0.73
C PHE A 19 -11.16 -16.07 -0.57
N THR A 20 -12.23 -16.10 0.20
CA THR A 20 -13.03 -14.91 0.49
C THR A 20 -12.48 -14.14 1.68
N THR A 21 -12.25 -12.84 1.47
CA THR A 21 -11.83 -11.91 2.51
C THR A 21 -12.98 -10.98 2.89
N THR A 22 -13.16 -10.73 4.18
CA THR A 22 -14.14 -9.75 4.71
C THR A 22 -13.47 -8.79 5.67
N VAL A 23 -13.99 -7.56 5.74
CA VAL A 23 -13.50 -6.51 6.64
C VAL A 23 -14.68 -5.93 7.39
N GLU A 24 -14.58 -5.95 8.71
CA GLU A 24 -15.59 -5.41 9.59
C GLU A 24 -15.54 -3.87 9.60
N ARG A 25 -16.70 -3.23 9.76
CA ARG A 25 -16.83 -1.78 9.87
C ARG A 25 -17.38 -1.45 11.25
N VAL A 26 -16.66 -0.61 11.99
CA VAL A 26 -17.03 -0.20 13.35
C VAL A 26 -16.88 1.31 13.50
N SER A 27 -17.70 1.92 14.35
CA SER A 27 -17.46 3.28 14.84
C SER A 27 -16.63 3.20 16.11
N ARG A 28 -15.74 4.18 16.34
CA ARG A 28 -14.92 4.41 17.54
C ARG A 28 -14.49 3.17 18.32
N LEU A 29 -13.18 2.96 18.41
CA LEU A 29 -12.65 1.88 19.23
C LEU A 29 -11.91 2.44 20.44
N GLU A 30 -12.06 1.75 21.56
CA GLU A 30 -11.16 1.90 22.70
C GLU A 30 -9.94 1.00 22.52
N ALA A 31 -8.79 1.39 23.07
CA ALA A 31 -7.53 0.66 22.87
C ALA A 31 -7.58 -0.80 23.36
N ALA A 32 -8.30 -1.07 24.45
CA ALA A 32 -8.46 -2.43 25.00
C ALA A 32 -9.30 -3.33 24.07
N GLU A 33 -10.38 -2.79 23.52
CA GLU A 33 -11.26 -3.48 22.57
C GLU A 33 -10.50 -3.75 21.27
N PHE A 34 -9.84 -2.72 20.73
CA PHE A 34 -8.97 -2.82 19.56
C PHE A 34 -7.95 -3.94 19.71
N ARG A 35 -7.26 -3.98 20.86
CA ARG A 35 -6.24 -5.00 21.15
C ARG A 35 -6.82 -6.41 21.14
N THR A 36 -7.97 -6.60 21.77
CA THR A 36 -8.56 -7.92 22.03
C THR A 36 -9.21 -8.51 20.78
N HIS A 37 -9.96 -7.71 20.02
CA HIS A 37 -10.83 -8.23 18.96
C HIS A 37 -10.21 -8.14 17.55
N TRP A 38 -9.23 -7.26 17.33
CA TRP A 38 -8.63 -7.03 16.01
C TRP A 38 -7.11 -7.16 15.99
N PHE A 39 -6.38 -6.45 16.87
CA PHE A 39 -4.91 -6.48 16.86
C PHE A 39 -4.35 -7.87 17.21
N GLY A 40 -4.78 -8.45 18.34
CA GLY A 40 -4.33 -9.77 18.80
C GLY A 40 -4.69 -10.89 17.82
N PRO A 41 -5.97 -11.00 17.38
CA PRO A 41 -6.40 -11.97 16.38
C PRO A 41 -5.90 -11.70 14.95
N ARG A 42 -5.26 -10.55 14.70
CA ARG A 42 -4.80 -10.08 13.38
C ARG A 42 -5.91 -10.01 12.35
N ARG A 43 -7.02 -9.37 12.71
CA ARG A 43 -8.16 -9.11 11.82
C ARG A 43 -8.15 -7.64 11.38
N PRO A 44 -8.29 -7.34 10.08
CA PRO A 44 -8.43 -5.97 9.62
C PRO A 44 -9.77 -5.41 10.07
N VAL A 45 -9.81 -4.09 10.27
CA VAL A 45 -11.04 -3.38 10.62
C VAL A 45 -10.99 -1.98 10.08
N LEU A 46 -12.13 -1.55 9.53
CA LEU A 46 -12.36 -0.17 9.13
C LEU A 46 -13.08 0.56 10.26
N ILE A 47 -12.44 1.60 10.78
CA ILE A 47 -12.93 2.44 11.85
C ILE A 47 -13.46 3.73 11.22
N THR A 48 -14.77 3.97 11.31
CA THR A 48 -15.46 4.93 10.43
C THR A 48 -15.34 6.39 10.85
N ASP A 49 -14.95 6.68 12.08
CA ASP A 49 -15.05 8.05 12.63
C ASP A 49 -13.92 8.46 13.58
N MET A 50 -12.87 7.64 13.75
CA MET A 50 -11.79 7.90 14.72
C MET A 50 -10.91 9.11 14.38
N ALA A 51 -10.77 9.46 13.09
CA ALA A 51 -9.96 10.61 12.67
C ALA A 51 -10.79 11.87 12.38
N THR A 52 -12.13 11.80 12.46
CA THR A 52 -13.03 12.91 12.09
C THR A 52 -12.82 14.18 12.93
N TYR A 53 -12.33 14.04 14.17
CA TYR A 53 -12.04 15.16 15.06
C TYR A 53 -10.59 15.68 14.96
N TRP A 54 -9.71 15.01 14.20
CA TRP A 54 -8.31 15.39 14.11
C TRP A 54 -8.15 16.78 13.49
N PRO A 55 -7.29 17.65 14.04
CA PRO A 55 -6.92 18.90 13.38
C PRO A 55 -6.44 18.67 11.94
N ALA A 56 -5.75 17.55 11.68
CA ALA A 56 -5.31 17.16 10.34
C ALA A 56 -6.47 17.09 9.33
N CYS A 57 -7.57 16.41 9.66
CA CYS A 57 -8.74 16.28 8.78
C CYS A 57 -9.49 17.60 8.51
N ARG A 58 -9.21 18.65 9.29
CA ARG A 58 -9.83 19.99 9.12
C ARG A 58 -8.93 20.99 8.43
N ARG A 59 -7.61 20.84 8.58
CA ARG A 59 -6.61 21.86 8.21
C ARG A 59 -5.69 21.44 7.09
N TRP A 60 -5.40 20.14 6.97
CA TRP A 60 -4.39 19.69 6.02
C TRP A 60 -4.98 19.62 4.61
N SER A 61 -4.44 20.47 3.75
CA SER A 61 -4.65 20.47 2.29
C SER A 61 -3.28 20.44 1.60
N PHE A 62 -3.28 20.29 0.28
CA PHE A 62 -2.05 20.42 -0.49
C PHE A 62 -1.46 21.84 -0.35
N ASP A 63 -2.28 22.89 -0.42
CA ASP A 63 -1.86 24.28 -0.16
C ASP A 63 -1.23 24.45 1.22
N PHE A 64 -1.81 23.83 2.25
CA PHE A 64 -1.27 23.88 3.60
C PHE A 64 0.16 23.31 3.64
N PHE A 65 0.38 22.13 3.05
CA PHE A 65 1.71 21.53 3.00
C PHE A 65 2.67 22.29 2.08
N ALA A 66 2.18 22.82 0.97
CA ALA A 66 2.97 23.62 0.02
C ALA A 66 3.55 24.86 0.71
N ALA A 67 2.78 25.48 1.62
CA ALA A 67 3.19 26.67 2.36
C ALA A 67 4.19 26.40 3.50
N LEU A 68 4.34 25.16 3.98
CA LEU A 68 5.23 24.85 5.11
C LEU A 68 6.71 25.02 4.77
N ASP A 69 7.11 24.50 3.61
CA ASP A 69 8.49 24.58 3.12
C ASP A 69 8.50 24.39 1.59
N PRO A 70 8.13 25.43 0.82
CA PRO A 70 7.90 25.31 -0.62
C PRO A 70 9.12 24.78 -1.38
N GLY A 71 10.34 25.19 -1.00
CA GLY A 71 11.57 24.83 -1.70
C GLY A 71 12.15 23.46 -1.31
N ARG A 72 11.49 22.71 -0.43
CA ARG A 72 11.98 21.41 0.03
C ARG A 72 12.06 20.42 -1.13
N ALA A 73 13.25 19.86 -1.35
CA ALA A 73 13.40 18.75 -2.27
C ALA A 73 12.70 17.49 -1.73
N VAL A 74 11.89 16.86 -2.58
CA VAL A 74 11.25 15.56 -2.32
C VAL A 74 11.48 14.60 -3.47
N THR A 75 11.45 13.30 -3.15
CA THR A 75 11.50 12.24 -4.14
C THR A 75 10.08 11.77 -4.44
N LEU A 76 9.73 11.72 -5.73
CA LEU A 76 8.44 11.22 -6.20
C LEU A 76 8.65 9.89 -6.92
N GLU A 77 7.74 8.95 -6.68
CA GLU A 77 7.62 7.73 -7.46
C GLU A 77 6.77 7.98 -8.70
N THR A 78 7.18 7.44 -9.83
CA THR A 78 6.47 7.59 -11.10
C THR A 78 5.98 6.23 -11.58
N GLY A 79 4.66 6.07 -11.72
CA GLY A 79 4.03 4.79 -12.06
C GLY A 79 3.79 3.90 -10.83
N ASN A 80 3.61 2.58 -11.04
CA ASN A 80 3.46 1.61 -9.95
C ASN A 80 4.80 0.88 -9.74
N VAL A 81 5.68 1.47 -8.92
CA VAL A 81 7.04 0.93 -8.72
C VAL A 81 7.06 -0.43 -8.03
N LEU A 82 5.96 -0.88 -7.42
CA LEU A 82 5.90 -2.20 -6.78
C LEU A 82 5.72 -3.35 -7.79
N GLN A 83 5.02 -3.10 -8.90
CA GLN A 83 4.75 -4.10 -9.95
C GLN A 83 5.47 -3.81 -11.26
N GLY A 84 5.92 -2.58 -11.48
CA GLY A 84 6.60 -2.13 -12.70
C GLY A 84 8.08 -1.85 -12.50
N GLU A 85 8.64 -1.04 -13.39
CA GLU A 85 9.99 -0.52 -13.25
C GLU A 85 10.04 0.57 -12.18
N THR A 86 11.16 0.61 -11.47
CA THR A 86 11.38 1.64 -10.46
C THR A 86 11.76 2.93 -11.15
N ALA A 87 10.94 3.97 -11.01
CA ALA A 87 11.20 5.29 -11.55
C ALA A 87 11.02 6.33 -10.45
N LEU A 88 12.11 7.04 -10.13
CA LEU A 88 12.16 8.07 -9.12
C LEU A 88 12.57 9.39 -9.76
N GLU A 89 12.01 10.47 -9.28
CA GLU A 89 12.36 11.82 -9.71
C GLU A 89 12.41 12.76 -8.50
N SER A 90 13.21 13.81 -8.60
CA SER A 90 13.27 14.85 -7.58
C SER A 90 12.40 16.04 -7.99
N ALA A 91 11.68 16.61 -7.03
CA ALA A 91 10.84 17.79 -7.24
C ALA A 91 10.88 18.73 -6.03
N SER A 92 10.46 19.98 -6.25
CA SER A 92 10.14 20.91 -5.17
C SER A 92 8.79 20.55 -4.55
N LEU A 93 8.73 20.49 -3.22
CA LEU A 93 7.52 20.16 -2.47
C LEU A 93 6.37 21.12 -2.80
N GLY A 94 6.65 22.43 -2.81
CA GLY A 94 5.66 23.46 -3.09
C GLY A 94 5.11 23.38 -4.51
N GLU A 95 5.99 23.20 -5.51
CA GLU A 95 5.58 23.08 -6.91
C GLU A 95 4.69 21.84 -7.12
N TYR A 96 5.13 20.69 -6.61
CA TYR A 96 4.37 19.45 -6.73
C TYR A 96 3.00 19.55 -6.04
N LEU A 97 2.93 20.12 -4.84
CA LEU A 97 1.66 20.21 -4.11
C LEU A 97 0.72 21.25 -4.71
N THR A 98 1.24 22.33 -5.30
CA THR A 98 0.42 23.29 -6.05
C THR A 98 -0.20 22.62 -7.29
N GLU A 99 0.57 21.78 -8.00
CA GLU A 99 0.07 20.96 -9.12
C GLU A 99 -1.10 20.06 -8.67
N LEU A 100 -1.01 19.45 -7.47
CA LEU A 100 -2.09 18.64 -6.93
C LEU A 100 -3.32 19.45 -6.50
N SER A 101 -3.14 20.67 -5.99
CA SER A 101 -4.24 21.59 -5.64
C SER A 101 -5.03 22.01 -6.87
N ASP A 102 -4.33 22.30 -7.97
CA ASP A 102 -4.92 22.82 -9.21
C ASP A 102 -5.51 21.71 -10.09
N ALA A 103 -5.30 20.44 -9.73
CA ALA A 103 -5.76 19.29 -10.50
C ALA A 103 -7.30 19.32 -10.67
N PRO A 104 -7.83 19.20 -11.90
CA PRO A 104 -9.24 19.34 -12.16
C PRO A 104 -10.04 18.21 -11.49
N ALA A 105 -11.24 18.53 -11.00
CA ALA A 105 -12.13 17.56 -10.35
C ALA A 105 -12.44 16.34 -11.24
N SER A 106 -12.31 16.46 -12.57
CA SER A 106 -12.44 15.37 -13.54
C SER A 106 -11.37 14.29 -13.43
N GLU A 107 -10.23 14.55 -12.77
CA GLU A 107 -9.28 13.49 -12.43
C GLU A 107 -9.86 12.50 -11.41
N SER A 108 -10.93 12.87 -10.71
CA SER A 108 -11.60 11.97 -9.77
C SER A 108 -12.20 10.75 -10.50
N LEU A 109 -11.72 9.57 -10.12
CA LEU A 109 -12.20 8.29 -10.62
C LEU A 109 -13.59 8.00 -10.04
N ARG A 110 -14.60 7.98 -10.91
CA ARG A 110 -16.00 7.74 -10.55
C ARG A 110 -16.34 6.25 -10.37
N SER A 111 -15.58 5.33 -10.98
CA SER A 111 -15.92 3.91 -11.07
C SER A 111 -14.91 2.97 -10.39
N ASN A 112 -15.31 1.70 -10.26
CA ASN A 112 -14.51 0.60 -9.73
C ASN A 112 -13.34 0.17 -10.63
N GLU A 113 -13.30 0.66 -11.87
CA GLU A 113 -12.37 0.22 -12.88
C GLU A 113 -11.38 1.34 -13.18
N ARG A 114 -10.09 1.04 -13.03
CA ARG A 114 -9.07 1.74 -13.80
C ARG A 114 -9.05 1.10 -15.18
N PRO A 115 -9.40 1.82 -16.28
CA PRO A 115 -8.87 1.45 -17.57
C PRO A 115 -7.35 1.46 -17.44
N LEU A 116 -6.68 0.45 -17.98
CA LEU A 116 -5.21 0.48 -18.10
C LEU A 116 -4.77 1.87 -18.56
N PRO A 117 -3.69 2.45 -18.01
CA PRO A 117 -3.22 3.74 -18.46
C PRO A 117 -3.17 3.74 -19.98
N ALA A 118 -3.79 4.74 -20.60
CA ALA A 118 -3.87 4.78 -22.05
C ALA A 118 -2.44 4.82 -22.62
N PRO A 119 -2.16 4.21 -23.78
CA PRO A 119 -0.85 4.34 -24.41
C PRO A 119 -0.46 5.82 -24.55
N GLY A 120 0.62 6.23 -23.89
CA GLY A 120 1.09 7.63 -23.87
C GLY A 120 0.58 8.49 -22.71
N GLU A 121 -0.23 7.97 -21.79
CA GLU A 121 -0.59 8.67 -20.56
C GLU A 121 0.66 8.82 -19.67
N ALA A 122 0.97 10.06 -19.26
CA ALA A 122 2.09 10.33 -18.39
C ALA A 122 1.92 9.58 -17.07
N ALA A 123 2.98 8.90 -16.64
CA ALA A 123 2.95 8.17 -15.38
C ALA A 123 2.73 9.14 -14.21
N LYS A 124 1.77 8.81 -13.35
CA LYS A 124 1.40 9.66 -12.21
C LYS A 124 2.55 9.72 -11.21
N ARG A 125 2.86 10.94 -10.76
CA ARG A 125 3.89 11.26 -9.77
C ARG A 125 3.29 11.15 -8.37
N TYR A 126 3.92 10.40 -7.48
CA TYR A 126 3.40 10.10 -6.14
C TYR A 126 4.45 10.37 -5.07
N LEU A 127 4.13 11.25 -4.12
CA LEU A 127 4.93 11.42 -2.92
C LEU A 127 4.53 10.34 -1.90
N SER A 128 5.19 9.19 -2.00
CA SER A 128 5.06 8.05 -1.09
C SER A 128 6.00 8.19 0.11
N MET A 129 5.71 7.47 1.19
CA MET A 129 6.61 7.30 2.34
C MET A 129 7.26 8.60 2.87
N PHE A 130 6.54 9.72 2.82
CA PHE A 130 7.08 11.00 3.27
C PHE A 130 7.10 11.06 4.80
N ARG A 131 8.28 11.22 5.41
CA ARG A 131 8.46 11.26 6.88
C ARG A 131 7.98 12.58 7.49
N VAL A 132 6.66 12.81 7.39
CA VAL A 132 6.02 14.11 7.65
C VAL A 132 6.32 14.68 9.03
N PHE A 133 6.37 13.87 10.08
CA PHE A 133 6.64 14.36 11.45
C PHE A 133 8.12 14.53 11.77
N GLU A 134 9.02 14.07 10.91
CA GLU A 134 10.44 14.38 11.04
C GLU A 134 10.78 15.67 10.32
N GLN A 135 10.12 15.91 9.19
CA GLN A 135 10.23 17.16 8.44
C GLN A 135 9.47 18.29 9.15
N PHE A 136 8.30 17.99 9.71
CA PHE A 136 7.41 18.95 10.39
C PHE A 136 6.92 18.40 11.75
N PRO A 137 7.77 18.37 12.79
CA PRO A 137 7.43 17.78 14.09
C PRO A 137 6.19 18.35 14.76
N GLN A 138 5.90 19.63 14.56
CA GLN A 138 4.72 20.31 15.09
C GLN A 138 3.40 19.69 14.59
N LEU A 139 3.41 18.99 13.46
CA LEU A 139 2.22 18.34 12.92
C LEU A 139 1.84 17.07 13.67
N ARG A 140 2.72 16.52 14.52
CA ARG A 140 2.41 15.28 15.26
C ARG A 140 1.22 15.45 16.19
N SER A 141 0.98 16.64 16.75
CA SER A 141 -0.18 16.91 17.61
C SER A 141 -1.51 17.00 16.86
N ASP A 142 -1.49 17.03 15.52
CA ASP A 142 -2.69 17.10 14.69
C ASP A 142 -3.33 15.72 14.43
N VAL A 143 -2.71 14.62 14.90
CA VAL A 143 -3.14 13.24 14.69
C VAL A 143 -3.12 12.41 15.99
N ASP A 144 -3.93 11.35 16.06
CA ASP A 144 -4.04 10.48 17.22
C ASP A 144 -4.01 8.99 16.83
N PHE A 145 -2.81 8.40 16.86
CA PHE A 145 -2.63 6.96 16.59
C PHE A 145 -2.57 6.12 17.88
N SER A 146 -3.20 6.58 18.96
CA SER A 146 -3.16 5.93 20.28
C SER A 146 -3.56 4.46 20.26
N LEU A 147 -4.48 4.04 19.38
CA LEU A 147 -4.86 2.63 19.19
C LEU A 147 -3.66 1.74 18.85
N LEU A 148 -2.87 2.15 17.85
CA LEU A 148 -1.70 1.39 17.44
C LEU A 148 -0.54 1.59 18.42
N GLU A 149 -0.34 2.83 18.91
CA GLU A 149 0.72 3.16 19.85
C GLU A 149 0.59 2.37 21.15
N ALA A 150 -0.62 2.22 21.68
CA ALA A 150 -0.86 1.39 22.85
C ALA A 150 -0.57 -0.09 22.56
N ALA A 151 -0.83 -0.56 21.34
CA ALA A 151 -0.68 -1.97 20.96
C ALA A 151 0.74 -2.37 20.55
N THR A 152 1.64 -1.41 20.31
CA THR A 152 2.97 -1.65 19.72
C THR A 152 4.09 -0.95 20.51
N LEU A 153 5.34 -1.36 20.29
CA LEU A 153 6.51 -0.87 21.03
C LEU A 153 7.26 0.25 20.33
N ARG A 154 7.17 0.32 19.01
CA ARG A 154 7.82 1.34 18.19
C ARG A 154 6.97 1.63 16.97
N GLN A 155 6.82 2.91 16.64
CA GLN A 155 6.03 3.36 15.51
C GLN A 155 6.86 4.25 14.58
N VAL A 156 6.51 4.22 13.30
CA VAL A 156 7.01 5.15 12.27
C VAL A 156 5.82 5.66 11.48
N TYR A 157 5.85 6.93 11.12
CA TYR A 157 4.75 7.61 10.46
C TYR A 157 5.16 8.10 9.09
N PHE A 158 4.31 7.85 8.11
CA PHE A 158 4.51 8.32 6.74
C PHE A 158 3.25 8.94 6.18
N ALA A 159 3.43 10.04 5.44
CA ALA A 159 2.40 10.63 4.62
C ALA A 159 2.51 10.15 3.18
N TRP A 160 1.35 10.12 2.54
CA TRP A 160 1.21 9.78 1.13
C TRP A 160 0.35 10.85 0.47
N LEU A 161 0.93 11.57 -0.49
CA LEU A 161 0.30 12.68 -1.17
C LEU A 161 0.41 12.43 -2.67
N GLY A 162 -0.72 12.47 -3.38
CA GLY A 162 -0.69 12.28 -4.83
C GLY A 162 -2.03 12.50 -5.51
N PRO A 163 -2.02 12.53 -6.85
CA PRO A 163 -3.21 12.73 -7.65
C PRO A 163 -4.10 11.48 -7.64
N ALA A 164 -5.29 11.63 -8.20
CA ALA A 164 -6.14 10.49 -8.50
C ALA A 164 -5.44 9.50 -9.45
N GLY A 165 -5.74 8.22 -9.29
CA GLY A 165 -5.15 7.15 -10.10
C GLY A 165 -3.78 6.65 -9.64
N THR A 166 -3.14 7.30 -8.66
CA THR A 166 -1.97 6.72 -7.98
C THR A 166 -2.32 5.35 -7.42
N LEU A 167 -1.41 4.38 -7.62
CA LEU A 167 -1.64 2.98 -7.33
C LEU A 167 -0.42 2.38 -6.65
N THR A 168 -0.64 1.81 -5.47
CA THR A 168 0.28 0.92 -4.78
C THR A 168 -0.26 -0.48 -4.96
N GLY A 169 0.40 -1.31 -5.78
CA GLY A 169 -0.13 -2.66 -6.04
C GLY A 169 0.01 -3.61 -4.86
N TYR A 170 -0.38 -4.87 -5.06
CA TYR A 170 -0.44 -5.84 -3.97
C TYR A 170 0.91 -6.06 -3.29
N HIS A 171 0.93 -5.89 -1.97
CA HIS A 171 2.06 -6.17 -1.11
C HIS A 171 1.61 -6.52 0.31
N ILE A 172 2.54 -7.05 1.09
CA ILE A 172 2.43 -7.25 2.54
C ILE A 172 3.46 -6.35 3.23
N ASP A 173 3.03 -5.63 4.26
CA ASP A 173 3.94 -5.02 5.24
C ASP A 173 4.40 -6.04 6.29
N TRP A 174 5.67 -6.02 6.67
CA TRP A 174 6.21 -6.83 7.77
C TRP A 174 5.97 -6.22 9.16
N VAL A 175 5.06 -5.25 9.23
CA VAL A 175 4.66 -4.49 10.41
C VAL A 175 3.14 -4.33 10.42
N HIS A 176 2.59 -3.97 11.58
CA HIS A 176 1.18 -3.60 11.65
C HIS A 176 1.00 -2.17 11.14
N ASN A 177 -0.13 -1.89 10.50
CA ASN A 177 -0.35 -0.62 9.84
C ASN A 177 -1.75 -0.07 10.17
N ILE A 178 -1.85 1.21 10.54
CA ILE A 178 -3.12 1.95 10.47
C ILE A 178 -2.98 3.00 9.36
N LEU A 179 -3.80 2.87 8.32
CA LEU A 179 -3.96 3.85 7.26
C LEU A 179 -5.11 4.79 7.60
N ALA A 180 -4.82 6.04 7.94
CA ALA A 180 -5.81 7.09 8.18
C ALA A 180 -5.94 7.98 6.93
N GLN A 181 -7.18 8.20 6.47
CA GLN A 181 -7.46 9.07 5.34
C GLN A 181 -7.75 10.49 5.82
N ILE A 182 -6.95 11.45 5.36
CA ILE A 182 -7.04 12.85 5.80
C ILE A 182 -7.87 13.66 4.81
N SER A 183 -7.54 13.56 3.51
CA SER A 183 -8.24 14.24 2.43
C SER A 183 -8.32 13.34 1.20
N GLY A 184 -9.38 13.50 0.41
CA GLY A 184 -9.67 12.64 -0.73
C GLY A 184 -10.05 11.22 -0.34
N ARG A 185 -10.13 10.33 -1.34
CA ARG A 185 -10.64 8.96 -1.17
C ARG A 185 -9.67 7.95 -1.73
N LYS A 186 -9.53 6.82 -1.02
CA LYS A 186 -8.73 5.69 -1.48
C LYS A 186 -9.57 4.42 -1.53
N ARG A 187 -9.47 3.68 -2.62
CA ARG A 187 -9.97 2.30 -2.69
C ARG A 187 -8.87 1.36 -2.20
N VAL A 188 -9.24 0.44 -1.33
CA VAL A 188 -8.34 -0.56 -0.75
C VAL A 188 -8.89 -1.94 -1.01
N TRP A 189 -8.03 -2.83 -1.48
CA TRP A 189 -8.30 -4.26 -1.57
C TRP A 189 -7.47 -4.99 -0.53
N LEU A 190 -8.07 -5.91 0.19
CA LEU A 190 -7.43 -6.73 1.22
C LEU A 190 -7.60 -8.21 0.88
N VAL A 191 -6.51 -8.97 1.00
CA VAL A 191 -6.52 -10.43 0.85
C VAL A 191 -5.90 -11.06 2.09
N SER A 192 -6.61 -12.03 2.66
CA SER A 192 -6.17 -12.78 3.83
C SER A 192 -4.78 -13.43 3.61
N PRO A 193 -3.90 -13.46 4.64
CA PRO A 193 -2.62 -14.17 4.57
C PRO A 193 -2.77 -15.66 4.20
N GLN A 194 -3.94 -16.27 4.43
CA GLN A 194 -4.22 -17.66 4.06
C GLN A 194 -4.13 -17.89 2.54
N ALA A 195 -4.39 -16.85 1.75
CA ALA A 195 -4.31 -16.90 0.29
C ALA A 195 -2.91 -16.52 -0.24
N SER A 196 -1.87 -16.43 0.60
CA SER A 196 -0.56 -15.91 0.17
C SER A 196 0.08 -16.68 -0.99
N ARG A 197 -0.18 -17.99 -1.09
CA ARG A 197 0.29 -18.79 -2.24
C ARG A 197 -0.39 -18.38 -3.54
N ALA A 198 -1.66 -17.96 -3.47
CA ALA A 198 -2.44 -17.46 -4.61
C ALA A 198 -2.15 -16.01 -4.96
N MET A 199 -1.37 -15.30 -4.12
CA MET A 199 -0.92 -13.93 -4.37
C MET A 199 0.49 -13.87 -4.98
N TYR A 200 1.12 -15.02 -5.28
CA TYR A 200 2.40 -15.12 -6.00
C TYR A 200 3.46 -14.08 -5.55
N PRO A 201 4.09 -14.28 -4.39
CA PRO A 201 5.10 -13.36 -3.88
C PRO A 201 6.23 -13.14 -4.89
N SER A 202 6.46 -11.87 -5.23
CA SER A 202 7.48 -11.45 -6.17
C SER A 202 8.87 -11.54 -5.56
N ARG A 203 9.86 -11.70 -6.44
CA ARG A 203 11.29 -11.63 -6.09
C ARG A 203 11.84 -10.19 -6.06
N LYS A 204 11.05 -9.20 -6.52
CA LYS A 204 11.45 -7.79 -6.47
C LYS A 204 11.63 -7.36 -5.02
N TYR A 205 12.79 -6.79 -4.72
CA TYR A 205 13.13 -6.36 -3.36
C TYR A 205 12.39 -5.06 -2.99
N ASP A 206 11.80 -5.06 -1.80
CA ASP A 206 11.29 -3.87 -1.14
C ASP A 206 11.61 -3.95 0.35
N TYR A 207 11.97 -2.80 0.94
CA TYR A 207 12.39 -2.76 2.33
C TYR A 207 11.20 -3.02 3.26
N ARG A 208 11.28 -4.07 4.08
CA ARG A 208 10.25 -4.50 5.04
C ARG A 208 8.90 -4.90 4.43
N SER A 209 8.88 -5.25 3.16
CA SER A 209 7.66 -5.70 2.50
C SER A 209 7.88 -6.96 1.68
N THR A 210 6.76 -7.58 1.29
CA THR A 210 6.75 -8.62 0.27
C THR A 210 5.76 -8.23 -0.81
N LEU A 211 6.26 -8.07 -2.03
CA LEU A 211 5.46 -7.66 -3.18
C LEU A 211 4.76 -8.87 -3.82
N SER A 212 3.71 -8.62 -4.59
CA SER A 212 3.02 -9.64 -5.40
C SER A 212 3.37 -9.45 -6.87
N GLU A 213 3.47 -10.55 -7.61
CA GLU A 213 3.52 -10.53 -9.08
C GLU A 213 2.17 -10.18 -9.71
N ILE A 214 1.08 -10.23 -8.93
CA ILE A 214 -0.27 -10.02 -9.43
C ILE A 214 -0.57 -8.54 -9.61
N GLU A 215 -0.81 -8.18 -10.87
CA GLU A 215 -1.57 -6.99 -11.24
C GLU A 215 -2.95 -7.43 -11.77
N PRO A 216 -4.06 -7.15 -11.05
CA PRO A 216 -5.38 -7.70 -11.35
C PRO A 216 -5.90 -7.54 -12.78
N ASN A 217 -5.46 -6.50 -13.48
CA ASN A 217 -5.94 -6.20 -14.83
C ASN A 217 -5.08 -6.84 -15.93
N THR A 218 -3.90 -7.39 -15.59
CA THR A 218 -2.91 -7.87 -16.57
C THR A 218 -2.24 -9.18 -16.15
N TRP A 219 -2.77 -9.87 -15.14
CA TRP A 219 -2.18 -11.12 -14.64
C TRP A 219 -2.30 -12.25 -15.67
N ASP A 220 -1.32 -13.16 -15.66
CA ASP A 220 -1.24 -14.27 -16.61
C ASP A 220 -1.92 -15.50 -16.00
N ALA A 221 -3.09 -15.86 -16.54
CA ALA A 221 -3.90 -16.98 -16.05
C ALA A 221 -3.15 -18.32 -16.03
N ALA A 222 -2.24 -18.53 -16.98
CA ALA A 222 -1.45 -19.76 -17.06
C ALA A 222 -0.31 -19.76 -16.01
N LYS A 223 0.30 -18.61 -15.73
CA LYS A 223 1.37 -18.50 -14.72
C LYS A 223 0.84 -18.41 -13.30
N HIS A 224 -0.33 -17.82 -13.11
CA HIS A 224 -0.87 -17.54 -11.78
C HIS A 224 -2.23 -18.20 -11.49
N PRO A 225 -2.44 -19.49 -11.81
CA PRO A 225 -3.77 -20.13 -11.83
C PRO A 225 -4.56 -20.03 -10.52
N LEU A 226 -3.87 -19.99 -9.37
CA LEU A 226 -4.51 -19.92 -8.05
C LEU A 226 -5.20 -18.56 -7.80
N PHE A 227 -4.78 -17.49 -8.48
CA PHE A 227 -5.33 -16.15 -8.27
C PHE A 227 -6.79 -16.05 -8.72
N ALA A 228 -7.22 -16.89 -9.68
CA ALA A 228 -8.62 -16.96 -10.14
C ALA A 228 -9.63 -17.21 -9.00
N ASN A 229 -9.18 -17.82 -7.90
CA ASN A 229 -10.00 -18.17 -6.74
C ASN A 229 -9.91 -17.16 -5.59
N VAL A 230 -9.14 -16.08 -5.76
CA VAL A 230 -9.01 -15.02 -4.76
C VAL A 230 -10.19 -14.05 -4.88
N ARG A 231 -10.84 -13.76 -3.75
CA ARG A 231 -11.90 -12.76 -3.64
C ARG A 231 -11.48 -11.74 -2.57
N PRO A 232 -10.85 -10.63 -2.97
CA PRO A 232 -10.42 -9.60 -2.04
C PRO A 232 -11.63 -8.92 -1.38
N ALA A 233 -11.47 -8.47 -0.14
CA ALA A 233 -12.37 -7.47 0.41
C ALA A 233 -12.02 -6.13 -0.24
N GLU A 234 -13.01 -5.48 -0.85
CA GLU A 234 -12.86 -4.14 -1.41
C GLU A 234 -13.62 -3.14 -0.53
N LEU A 235 -12.96 -2.02 -0.22
CA LEU A 235 -13.59 -0.91 0.48
C LEU A 235 -13.09 0.43 -0.05
N THR A 236 -13.91 1.46 0.12
CA THR A 236 -13.48 2.85 -0.05
C THR A 236 -13.26 3.46 1.32
N LEU A 237 -12.08 4.05 1.49
CA LEU A 237 -11.64 4.79 2.66
C LEU A 237 -11.91 6.27 2.42
N GLU A 238 -12.80 6.82 3.24
CA GLU A 238 -13.25 8.22 3.20
C GLU A 238 -12.48 9.09 4.22
N PRO A 239 -12.40 10.42 4.05
CA PRO A 239 -11.79 11.31 5.03
C PRO A 239 -12.32 11.09 6.45
N GLY A 240 -11.42 11.03 7.43
CA GLY A 240 -11.74 10.77 8.84
C GLY A 240 -11.86 9.29 9.21
N GLN A 241 -11.77 8.37 8.23
CA GLN A 241 -11.75 6.93 8.47
C GLN A 241 -10.31 6.41 8.64
N MET A 242 -10.18 5.33 9.41
CA MET A 242 -8.92 4.61 9.57
C MET A 242 -9.10 3.13 9.26
N LEU A 243 -8.17 2.55 8.52
CA LEU A 243 -8.11 1.12 8.25
C LEU A 243 -6.93 0.50 8.98
N PHE A 244 -7.22 -0.42 9.90
CA PHE A 244 -6.20 -1.28 10.48
C PHE A 244 -5.90 -2.45 9.53
N ILE A 245 -4.64 -2.57 9.13
CA ILE A 245 -4.09 -3.64 8.30
C ILE A 245 -3.07 -4.39 9.16
N PRO A 246 -3.41 -5.58 9.67
CA PRO A 246 -2.48 -6.37 10.47
C PRO A 246 -1.29 -6.83 9.62
N ARG A 247 -0.13 -7.00 10.27
CA ARG A 247 1.05 -7.59 9.62
C ARG A 247 0.70 -8.89 8.91
N GLY A 248 1.15 -9.03 7.67
CA GLY A 248 0.96 -10.24 6.85
C GLY A 248 -0.22 -10.17 5.88
N TRP A 249 -1.08 -9.15 5.97
CA TRP A 249 -2.22 -8.99 5.08
C TRP A 249 -1.79 -8.36 3.75
N TRP A 250 -2.18 -9.01 2.66
CA TRP A 250 -1.99 -8.46 1.32
C TRP A 250 -2.94 -7.29 1.14
N HIS A 251 -2.41 -6.19 0.63
CA HIS A 251 -3.22 -5.03 0.33
C HIS A 251 -2.73 -4.29 -0.92
N ARG A 252 -3.69 -3.68 -1.61
CA ARG A 252 -3.52 -2.82 -2.78
C ARG A 252 -4.31 -1.56 -2.52
N VAL A 253 -3.77 -0.41 -2.91
CA VAL A 253 -4.37 0.89 -2.63
C VAL A 253 -4.37 1.74 -3.88
N GLN A 254 -5.52 2.31 -4.22
CA GLN A 254 -5.67 3.24 -5.34
C GLN A 254 -6.33 4.53 -4.87
N SER A 255 -5.74 5.69 -5.21
CA SER A 255 -6.38 6.98 -4.96
C SER A 255 -7.49 7.22 -5.97
N LEU A 256 -8.72 7.45 -5.50
CA LEU A 256 -9.88 7.77 -6.34
C LEU A 256 -9.99 9.27 -6.63
N THR A 257 -9.41 10.09 -5.77
CA THR A 257 -9.28 11.54 -5.92
C THR A 257 -7.84 11.91 -5.58
N PRO A 258 -7.39 13.15 -5.87
CA PRO A 258 -6.21 13.68 -5.19
C PRO A 258 -6.38 13.46 -3.68
N SER A 259 -5.35 12.91 -3.03
CA SER A 259 -5.49 12.41 -1.67
C SER A 259 -4.28 12.69 -0.78
N ILE A 260 -4.56 12.82 0.51
CA ILE A 260 -3.60 12.86 1.61
C ILE A 260 -3.99 11.75 2.59
N SER A 261 -3.08 10.84 2.86
CA SER A 261 -3.26 9.81 3.89
C SER A 261 -2.02 9.68 4.76
N ILE A 262 -2.20 9.21 6.00
CA ILE A 262 -1.13 8.95 6.95
C ILE A 262 -1.16 7.50 7.36
N ASN A 263 -0.01 6.85 7.27
CA ASN A 263 0.18 5.53 7.84
C ASN A 263 0.95 5.63 9.15
N ALA A 264 0.47 4.92 10.15
CA ALA A 264 1.22 4.56 11.34
C ALA A 264 1.64 3.10 11.22
N PHE A 265 2.94 2.85 11.17
CA PHE A 265 3.51 1.51 11.12
C PHE A 265 4.07 1.13 12.48
N GLY A 266 3.52 0.09 13.10
CA GLY A 266 3.82 -0.32 14.47
C GLY A 266 4.47 -1.71 14.55
N HIS A 267 5.53 -1.81 15.35
CA HIS A 267 6.17 -3.08 15.68
C HIS A 267 5.70 -3.59 17.04
N ASP A 268 5.09 -4.78 17.08
CA ASP A 268 4.97 -5.55 18.32
C ASP A 268 6.31 -6.24 18.67
N LEU A 269 6.38 -6.89 19.83
CA LEU A 269 7.60 -7.57 20.29
C LEU A 269 8.12 -8.59 19.26
N SER A 270 7.23 -9.40 18.69
CA SER A 270 7.59 -10.36 17.64
C SER A 270 8.10 -9.68 16.36
N GLY A 271 7.55 -8.52 16.03
CA GLY A 271 7.94 -7.67 14.92
C GLY A 271 9.36 -7.14 15.08
N LEU A 272 9.73 -6.69 16.29
CA LEU A 272 11.08 -6.23 16.58
C LEU A 272 12.10 -7.38 16.59
N LEU A 273 11.76 -8.53 17.18
CA LEU A 273 12.74 -9.61 17.34
C LEU A 273 12.96 -10.41 16.06
N LEU A 274 11.92 -10.67 15.28
CA LEU A 274 11.99 -11.59 14.14
C LEU A 274 11.99 -10.88 12.79
N TYR A 275 11.12 -9.89 12.62
CA TYR A 275 10.90 -9.26 11.32
C TYR A 275 11.87 -8.10 11.08
N GLN A 276 12.13 -7.29 12.10
CA GLN A 276 13.10 -6.19 12.01
C GLN A 276 14.52 -6.72 11.81
N THR A 277 14.91 -7.77 12.53
CA THR A 277 16.24 -8.39 12.39
C THR A 277 16.42 -8.96 10.98
N ARG A 278 15.43 -9.70 10.48
CA ARG A 278 15.41 -10.18 9.10
C ARG A 278 15.47 -9.04 8.09
N ALA A 279 14.67 -7.99 8.26
CA ALA A 279 14.67 -6.83 7.36
C ALA A 279 16.04 -6.14 7.34
N SER A 280 16.64 -5.88 8.49
CA SER A 280 17.97 -5.27 8.59
C SER A 280 19.06 -6.12 7.93
N LEU A 281 18.98 -7.45 8.06
CA LEU A 281 19.92 -8.35 7.36
C LEU A 281 19.73 -8.29 5.83
N LEU A 282 18.50 -8.41 5.35
CA LEU A 282 18.23 -8.37 3.91
C LEU A 282 18.59 -7.02 3.29
N ASP A 283 18.39 -5.94 4.04
CA ASP A 283 18.77 -4.59 3.64
C ASP A 283 20.28 -4.42 3.56
N LEU A 284 21.03 -4.91 4.55
CA LEU A 284 22.49 -4.96 4.51
C LEU A 284 22.98 -5.76 3.28
N LEU A 285 22.41 -6.95 3.04
CA LEU A 285 22.75 -7.77 1.88
C LEU A 285 22.38 -7.09 0.56
N HIS A 286 21.27 -6.36 0.52
CA HIS A 286 20.84 -5.62 -0.66
C HIS A 286 21.80 -4.49 -1.00
N HIS A 287 22.17 -3.67 -0.01
CA HIS A 287 23.15 -2.60 -0.17
C HIS A 287 24.57 -3.13 -0.46
N ALA A 288 24.89 -4.34 -0.04
CA ALA A 288 26.11 -5.04 -0.42
C ALA A 288 26.04 -5.67 -1.84
N GLY A 289 24.90 -5.60 -2.54
CA GLY A 289 24.70 -6.18 -3.87
C GLY A 289 24.49 -7.71 -3.88
N LEU A 290 24.24 -8.32 -2.72
CA LEU A 290 24.09 -9.76 -2.52
C LEU A 290 22.63 -10.23 -2.52
N TYR A 291 21.67 -9.29 -2.48
CA TYR A 291 20.23 -9.57 -2.50
C TYR A 291 19.48 -8.54 -3.34
N GLY A 292 18.42 -8.95 -4.06
CA GLY A 292 17.57 -8.01 -4.82
C GLY A 292 18.26 -7.21 -5.94
N ARG A 293 19.43 -7.65 -6.41
CA ARG A 293 20.27 -6.88 -7.34
C ARG A 293 19.54 -6.61 -8.66
N GLY A 294 19.42 -5.33 -9.03
CA GLY A 294 18.81 -4.90 -10.29
C GLY A 294 17.29 -5.06 -10.37
N ASN A 295 16.63 -5.58 -9.32
CA ASN A 295 15.18 -5.72 -9.25
C ASN A 295 14.70 -5.33 -7.84
N CYS A 296 14.59 -4.02 -7.60
CA CYS A 296 14.28 -3.41 -6.31
C CYS A 296 13.48 -2.12 -6.47
N THR A 297 12.75 -1.70 -5.44
CA THR A 297 11.97 -0.44 -5.39
C THR A 297 12.78 0.78 -4.96
N CYS A 298 13.91 0.59 -4.29
CA CYS A 298 14.64 1.66 -3.60
C CYS A 298 15.50 2.55 -4.51
N HIS A 299 15.93 2.05 -5.67
CA HIS A 299 16.69 2.81 -6.64
C HIS A 299 16.41 2.31 -8.06
N GLN A 300 16.54 3.22 -9.03
CA GLN A 300 16.51 2.86 -10.45
C GLN A 300 17.58 1.81 -10.74
N ALA A 301 17.26 0.86 -11.62
CA ALA A 301 18.25 -0.10 -12.08
C ALA A 301 19.35 0.67 -12.82
N THR A 302 20.57 0.67 -12.29
CA THR A 302 21.72 1.15 -13.05
C THR A 302 21.91 0.19 -14.20
N SER A 303 21.79 0.67 -15.45
CA SER A 303 22.21 -0.08 -16.63
C SER A 303 23.60 -0.62 -16.36
N SER A 304 23.75 -1.94 -16.34
CA SER A 304 24.97 -2.67 -16.02
C SER A 304 26.22 -1.93 -16.50
N ARG A 305 27.01 -1.37 -15.57
CA ARG A 305 28.41 -1.00 -15.84
C ARG A 305 29.32 -2.23 -15.77
N TYR A 306 28.91 -3.39 -16.29
CA TYR A 306 29.80 -4.52 -16.55
C TYR A 306 29.19 -5.34 -17.69
N GLY A 307 29.55 -4.94 -18.92
CA GLY A 307 29.66 -5.84 -20.07
C GLY A 307 31.08 -6.35 -20.18
#